data_AF-A0AAP6DW89-F1
#
_entry.id   AF-A0AAP6DW89-F1
#
_cell.length_a   1.000
_cell.length_b   1.000
_cell.length_c   1.000
_cell.angle_alpha   90.00
_cell.angle_beta   90.00
_cell.angle_gamma   90.00
#
_symmetry.space_group_name_H-M   'P 1'
#
loop_
_entity.id
_entity.type
_entity.pdbx_description
1 polymer ?
#
loop_
_entity_poly.entity_id
_entity_poly.type
_entity_poly.pdbx_seq_one_letter_code
_entity_poly.pdbx_strand_id
1 'polypeptide(L)'
;MLEQILQSLLIIAAIGLMLFVLYRIVKVSGALFLIGLISGLVFIEIYGVYLFFTERYLYVEELATNGIFSFTTFYITFSLLLVFGHVRKVVRSRMT
;
A
#
# COMPACT_ATOMS: atom_id res chain seq x y z
N MET A 1 40.23 28.02 20.01
CA MET A 1 40.33 27.89 18.54
C MET A 1 40.31 26.42 18.09
N LEU A 2 41.23 25.56 18.54
CA LEU A 2 41.27 24.12 18.16
C LEU A 2 40.04 23.33 18.63
N GLU A 3 39.60 23.50 19.88
CA GLU A 3 38.43 22.81 20.44
C GLU A 3 37.15 23.10 19.66
N GLN A 4 36.97 24.34 19.22
CA GLN A 4 35.81 24.80 18.47
C GLN A 4 35.78 24.21 17.05
N ILE A 5 36.96 24.02 16.44
CA ILE A 5 37.13 23.32 15.16
C ILE A 5 36.85 21.83 15.33
N LEU A 6 37.33 21.20 16.41
CA LEU A 6 37.06 19.79 16.68
C LEU A 6 35.56 19.55 16.93
N GLN A 7 34.93 20.42 17.71
CA GLN A 7 33.50 20.34 18.02
C GLN A 7 32.63 20.50 16.76
N SER A 8 32.96 21.45 15.87
CA SER A 8 32.23 21.60 14.62
C SER A 8 32.37 20.38 13.71
N LEU A 9 33.56 19.77 13.66
CA LEU A 9 33.80 18.54 12.92
C LEU A 9 32.97 17.36 13.45
N LEU A 10 32.89 17.22 14.78
CA LEU A 10 32.08 16.19 15.44
C LEU A 10 30.59 16.39 15.19
N ILE A 11 30.09 17.63 15.17
CA ILE A 11 28.69 17.94 14.85
C ILE A 11 28.36 17.54 13.41
N ILE A 12 29.23 17.88 12.45
CA ILE A 12 29.05 17.50 11.04
C ILE A 12 29.03 15.97 10.90
N ALA A 13 29.95 15.27 11.58
CA ALA A 13 29.99 13.81 11.57
C ALA A 13 28.72 13.20 12.18
N ALA A 14 28.24 13.74 13.30
CA ALA A 14 27.01 13.28 13.95
C ALA A 14 25.79 13.48 13.05
N ILE A 15 25.66 14.65 12.41
CA ILE A 15 24.57 14.93 11.44
C ILE A 15 24.66 13.98 10.26
N GLY A 16 25.85 13.77 9.70
CA GLY A 16 26.06 12.83 8.60
C GLY A 16 25.64 11.41 8.96
N LEU A 17 25.98 10.95 10.17
CA LEU A 17 25.58 9.63 10.67
C LEU A 17 24.06 9.53 10.90
N MET A 18 23.43 10.57 11.45
CA MET A 18 21.96 10.62 11.61
C MET A 18 21.25 10.53 10.25
N LEU A 19 21.69 11.32 9.27
CA LEU A 19 21.11 11.29 7.91
C LEU A 19 21.32 9.94 7.23
N PHE A 20 22.49 9.33 7.42
CA PHE A 20 22.76 7.99 6.88
C PHE A 20 21.82 6.94 7.48
N VAL A 21 21.60 6.97 8.79
CA VAL A 21 20.65 6.06 9.46
C VAL A 21 19.22 6.31 8.97
N LEU A 22 18.79 7.56 8.89
CA LEU A 22 17.46 7.92 8.37
C LEU A 22 17.26 7.42 6.94
N TYR A 23 18.25 7.61 6.06
CA TYR A 23 18.19 7.10 4.69
C TYR A 23 17.96 5.57 4.66
N ARG A 24 18.67 4.83 5.51
CA ARG A 24 18.50 3.36 5.62
C ARG A 24 17.10 2.99 6.10
N ILE A 25 16.58 3.69 7.10
CA ILE A 25 15.23 3.45 7.63
C ILE A 25 14.18 3.71 6.54
N VAL A 26 14.23 4.87 5.88
CA VAL A 26 13.29 5.23 4.81
C VAL A 26 13.34 4.24 3.66
N LYS A 27 14.54 3.78 3.28
CA LYS A 27 14.70 2.77 2.23
C LYS A 27 14.01 1.44 2.59
N VAL A 28 14.20 0.95 3.80
CA VAL A 28 13.62 -0.32 4.27
C VAL A 28 12.11 -0.16 4.50
N SER A 29 11.68 0.93 5.14
CA SER A 29 10.26 1.19 5.40
C SER A 29 9.46 1.36 4.11
N GLY A 30 10.04 2.01 3.09
CA GLY A 30 9.41 2.13 1.78
C GLY A 30 9.17 0.76 1.13
N ALA A 31 10.14 -0.15 1.19
CA ALA A 31 9.97 -1.51 0.68
C ALA A 31 8.89 -2.28 1.46
N LEU A 32 8.93 -2.22 2.80
CA LEU A 32 7.92 -2.88 3.65
C LEU A 32 6.52 -2.30 3.42
N PHE A 33 6.41 -1.00 3.24
CA PHE A 33 5.15 -0.33 2.93
C PHE A 33 4.58 -0.80 1.60
N LEU A 34 5.40 -0.90 0.54
CA LEU A 34 4.96 -1.40 -0.76
C LEU A 34 4.52 -2.88 -0.69
N ILE A 35 5.26 -3.72 0.03
CA ILE A 35 4.88 -5.12 0.25
C ILE A 35 3.55 -5.17 1.00
N GLY A 36 3.42 -4.41 2.09
CA GLY A 36 2.19 -4.32 2.88
C GLY A 36 1.00 -3.86 2.05
N LEU A 37 1.20 -2.86 1.17
CA LEU A 37 0.18 -2.36 0.25
C LEU A 37 -0.26 -3.45 -0.72
N ILE A 38 0.68 -4.11 -1.41
CA ILE A 38 0.36 -5.18 -2.37
C ILE A 38 -0.31 -6.37 -1.65
N SER A 39 0.20 -6.79 -0.50
CA SER A 39 -0.42 -7.86 0.28
C SER A 39 -1.82 -7.50 0.76
N GLY A 40 -2.05 -6.24 1.13
CA GLY A 40 -3.37 -5.73 1.51
C GLY A 40 -4.34 -5.79 0.34
N LEU A 41 -3.91 -5.37 -0.86
CA LEU A 41 -4.73 -5.45 -2.08
C LEU A 41 -5.08 -6.91 -2.44
N VAL A 42 -4.13 -7.83 -2.34
CA VAL A 42 -4.37 -9.27 -2.58
C VAL A 42 -5.30 -9.84 -1.53
N PHE A 43 -5.14 -9.47 -0.26
CA PHE A 43 -6.00 -9.90 0.83
C PHE A 43 -7.45 -9.46 0.61
N ILE A 44 -7.67 -8.20 0.20
CA ILE A 44 -9.01 -7.67 -0.08
C ILE A 44 -9.71 -8.51 -1.15
N GLU A 45 -9.02 -8.90 -2.21
CA GLU A 45 -9.60 -9.74 -3.27
C GLU A 45 -9.94 -11.15 -2.76
N ILE A 46 -9.01 -11.83 -2.08
CA ILE A 46 -9.24 -13.19 -1.58
C ILE A 46 -10.36 -13.22 -0.55
N TYR A 47 -10.33 -12.28 0.39
CA TYR A 47 -11.32 -12.20 1.46
C TYR A 47 -12.68 -11.72 0.93
N GLY A 48 -12.70 -10.81 -0.04
CA GLY A 48 -13.92 -10.37 -0.72
C GLY A 48 -14.59 -11.52 -1.48
N VAL A 49 -13.81 -12.34 -2.20
CA VAL A 49 -14.30 -13.57 -2.84
C VAL A 49 -14.86 -14.54 -1.80
N TYR A 50 -14.16 -14.75 -0.69
CA TYR A 50 -14.64 -15.60 0.41
C TYR A 50 -15.98 -15.11 0.98
N LEU A 51 -16.11 -13.83 1.30
CA LEU A 51 -17.36 -13.23 1.78
C LEU A 51 -18.49 -13.38 0.75
N PHE A 52 -18.17 -13.18 -0.54
CA PHE A 52 -19.16 -13.25 -1.60
C PHE A 52 -19.70 -14.67 -1.83
N PHE A 53 -18.86 -15.69 -1.77
CA PHE A 53 -19.27 -17.07 -2.03
C PHE A 53 -19.74 -17.83 -0.79
N THR A 54 -19.04 -17.65 0.33
CA THR A 54 -19.25 -18.47 1.54
C THR A 54 -20.09 -17.73 2.57
N GLU A 55 -19.77 -16.46 2.86
CA GLU A 55 -20.35 -15.71 3.98
C GLU A 55 -21.23 -14.54 3.53
N ARG A 56 -22.21 -14.84 2.67
CA ARG A 56 -23.09 -13.84 2.04
C ARG A 56 -23.89 -12.99 3.03
N TYR A 57 -24.22 -13.55 4.19
CA TYR A 57 -24.92 -12.80 5.24
C TYR A 57 -24.07 -11.63 5.74
N LEU A 58 -22.81 -11.90 6.11
CA LEU A 58 -21.87 -10.88 6.55
C LEU A 58 -21.57 -9.86 5.44
N TYR A 59 -21.49 -10.32 4.19
CA TYR A 59 -21.31 -9.45 3.03
C TYR A 59 -22.43 -8.40 2.90
N VAL A 60 -23.69 -8.83 2.99
CA VAL A 60 -24.85 -7.94 2.85
C VAL A 60 -25.06 -7.08 4.10
N GLU A 61 -24.85 -7.66 5.28
CA GLU A 61 -24.95 -6.92 6.55
C GLU A 61 -23.95 -5.77 6.60
N GLU A 62 -22.69 -6.05 6.28
CA GLU A 62 -21.61 -5.05 6.29
C GLU A 62 -21.87 -3.93 5.28
N LEU A 63 -22.39 -4.28 4.09
CA LEU A 63 -22.81 -3.31 3.08
C LEU A 63 -24.02 -2.48 3.53
N ALA A 64 -25.00 -3.08 4.21
CA ALA A 64 -26.18 -2.37 4.70
C ALA A 64 -25.85 -1.41 5.85
N THR A 65 -24.93 -1.79 6.74
CA THR A 65 -24.52 -0.96 7.88
C THR A 65 -23.58 0.16 7.48
N ASN A 66 -22.56 -0.12 6.67
CA ASN A 66 -21.48 0.83 6.37
C ASN A 66 -21.62 1.50 4.99
N GLY A 67 -22.50 0.99 4.11
CA GLY A 67 -22.80 1.58 2.82
C GLY A 67 -21.55 1.76 1.94
N ILE A 68 -21.25 2.99 1.56
CA ILE A 68 -20.13 3.33 0.66
C ILE A 68 -18.77 3.14 1.34
N PHE A 69 -18.69 3.29 2.66
CA PHE A 69 -17.45 3.12 3.43
C PHE A 69 -17.25 1.68 3.91
N SER A 70 -18.01 0.72 3.38
CA SER A 70 -17.85 -0.70 3.66
C SER A 70 -16.64 -1.29 2.94
N PHE A 71 -16.06 -2.32 3.55
CA PHE A 71 -15.11 -3.21 2.91
C PHE A 71 -15.70 -3.81 1.62
N THR A 72 -16.97 -4.22 1.66
CA THR A 72 -17.68 -4.80 0.53
C THR A 72 -17.76 -3.84 -0.66
N THR A 73 -18.12 -2.57 -0.45
CA THR A 73 -18.13 -1.56 -1.53
C THR A 73 -16.73 -1.34 -2.11
N PHE A 74 -15.71 -1.30 -1.27
CA PHE A 74 -14.32 -1.18 -1.74
C PHE A 74 -13.93 -2.38 -2.61
N TYR A 75 -14.20 -3.61 -2.17
CA TYR A 75 -13.97 -4.82 -2.93
C TYR A 75 -14.67 -4.78 -4.30
N ILE A 76 -15.98 -4.50 -4.34
CA ILE A 76 -16.74 -4.43 -5.60
C ILE A 76 -16.11 -3.41 -6.56
N THR A 77 -15.82 -2.21 -6.06
CA THR A 77 -15.26 -1.13 -6.88
C THR A 77 -13.88 -1.49 -7.39
N PHE A 78 -13.03 -2.04 -6.53
CA PHE A 78 -11.67 -2.44 -6.86
C PHE A 78 -11.66 -3.58 -7.90
N SER A 79 -12.48 -4.61 -7.70
CA SER A 79 -12.64 -5.72 -8.66
C SER A 79 -13.13 -5.22 -10.03
N LEU A 80 -14.10 -4.30 -10.09
CA LEU A 80 -14.56 -3.71 -11.35
C LEU A 80 -13.46 -2.92 -12.07
N LEU A 81 -12.65 -2.14 -11.33
CA LEU A 81 -11.51 -1.41 -11.89
C LEU A 81 -10.46 -2.37 -12.47
N LEU A 82 -10.17 -3.48 -11.79
CA LEU A 82 -9.25 -4.50 -12.28
C LEU A 82 -9.74 -5.15 -13.58
N VAL A 83 -11.01 -5.56 -13.63
CA VAL A 83 -11.62 -6.14 -14.84
C VAL A 83 -11.59 -5.14 -15.99
N PHE A 84 -12.03 -3.90 -15.75
CA PHE A 84 -12.02 -2.86 -16.78
C PHE A 84 -10.61 -2.57 -17.31
N GLY A 85 -9.62 -2.47 -16.41
CA GLY A 85 -8.22 -2.31 -16.76
C GLY A 85 -7.69 -3.46 -17.62
N HIS A 86 -8.03 -4.69 -17.26
CA HIS A 86 -7.63 -5.88 -18.01
C HIS A 86 -8.29 -5.92 -19.40
N VAL A 87 -9.59 -5.70 -19.49
CA VAL A 87 -10.35 -5.66 -20.75
C VAL A 87 -9.76 -4.59 -21.68
N ARG A 88 -9.52 -3.38 -21.19
CA ARG A 88 -8.91 -2.29 -21.99
C ARG A 88 -7.54 -2.70 -22.53
N LYS A 89 -6.71 -3.36 -21.71
CA LYS A 89 -5.38 -3.84 -22.12
C LYS A 89 -5.49 -4.88 -23.24
N VAL A 90 -6.39 -5.86 -23.10
CA VAL A 90 -6.61 -6.91 -24.09
C VAL A 90 -7.15 -6.34 -25.40
N VAL A 91 -8.14 -5.44 -25.34
CA VAL A 91 -8.70 -4.79 -26.54
C VAL A 91 -7.60 -4.03 -27.29
N ARG A 92 -6.78 -3.26 -26.57
CA ARG A 92 -5.66 -2.52 -27.18
C ARG A 92 -4.66 -3.44 -27.87
N SER A 93 -4.29 -4.57 -27.26
CA SER A 93 -3.32 -5.50 -27.84
C SER A 93 -3.85 -6.28 -29.05
N ARG A 94 -5.16 -6.24 -29.31
CA ARG A 94 -5.80 -6.88 -30.48
C ARG A 94 -6.05 -5.89 -31.62
N MET A 95 -5.85 -4.60 -31.37
CA MET A 95 -5.99 -3.51 -32.35
C MET A 95 -4.63 -3.06 -32.94
N THR A 96 -3.52 -3.52 -32.35
CA THR A 96 -2.14 -3.33 -32.89
C THR A 96 -1.71 -4.64 -33.52
#